data_AF-A0A662HRQ4-F1
#
_entry.id   AF-A0A662HRQ4-F1
#
_cell.length_a   1.000
_cell.length_b   1.000
_cell.length_c   1.000
_cell.angle_alpha   90.00
_cell.angle_beta   90.00
_cell.angle_gamma   90.00
#
_symmetry.space_group_name_H-M   'P 1'
#
loop_
_entity.id
_entity.type
_entity.pdbx_description
1 polymer ?
#
loop_
_entity_poly.entity_id
_entity_poly.type
_entity_poly.pdbx_seq_one_letter_code
_entity_poly.pdbx_strand_id
1 'polypeptide(L)'
;MPKISIKLPSGEIIEGKAGERIVDVIPSRTGLVAKVGGKVVDLTSRIKEEWKVIEVLDFNSREGKETYWHTTAHVMAQAVKRLFPNAKLGIGPPIENGFYYDFDLGGYTFTEEDIAKIENEMSKIIKEDIPIERIEMSKEDAYQLFKKRGETYKLELLSEMPEETVTIYRQGEFVDLCRGPHLPST
;
A
#
# COMPACT_ATOMS: atom_id res chain seq x y z
N MET A 1 -21.24 4.52 23.66
CA MET A 1 -19.95 4.14 23.02
C MET A 1 -18.92 5.20 23.38
N PRO A 2 -17.67 4.85 23.69
CA PRO A 2 -16.63 5.84 23.96
C PRO A 2 -16.41 6.71 22.71
N LYS A 3 -16.35 8.03 22.90
CA LYS A 3 -16.01 8.97 21.83
C LYS A 3 -14.53 8.80 21.47
N ILE A 4 -14.24 8.67 20.18
CA ILE A 4 -12.88 8.52 19.64
C ILE A 4 -12.54 9.79 18.89
N SER A 5 -11.44 10.43 19.28
CA SER A 5 -11.01 11.69 18.67
C SER A 5 -10.13 11.41 17.45
N ILE A 6 -10.48 11.99 16.30
CA ILE A 6 -9.68 11.96 15.08
C ILE A 6 -9.13 13.36 14.85
N LYS A 7 -7.83 13.54 14.98
CA LYS A 7 -7.13 14.79 14.71
C LYS A 7 -6.72 14.83 13.24
N LEU A 8 -7.21 15.83 12.51
CA LEU A 8 -6.87 16.07 11.11
C LEU A 8 -5.54 16.84 10.99
N PRO A 9 -4.87 16.84 9.81
CA PRO A 9 -3.65 17.61 9.58
C PRO A 9 -3.84 19.12 9.78
N SER A 10 -5.05 19.65 9.56
CA SER A 10 -5.41 21.05 9.84
C SER A 10 -5.35 21.40 11.34
N GLY A 11 -5.27 20.40 12.21
CA GLY A 11 -5.42 20.55 13.66
C GLY A 11 -6.86 20.45 14.15
N GLU A 12 -7.84 20.42 13.24
CA GLU A 12 -9.25 20.16 13.56
C GLU A 12 -9.41 18.76 14.18
N ILE A 13 -10.33 18.64 15.13
CA ILE A 13 -10.67 17.37 15.77
C ILE A 13 -12.11 17.04 15.43
N ILE A 14 -12.32 15.86 14.85
CA ILE A 14 -13.63 15.28 14.59
C ILE A 14 -13.84 14.03 15.46
N GLU A 15 -15.09 13.60 15.61
CA GLU A 15 -15.44 12.39 16.36
C GLU A 15 -15.69 11.20 15.42
N GLY A 16 -15.09 10.06 15.75
CA GLY A 16 -15.39 8.76 15.13
C GLY A 16 -15.95 7.77 16.13
N LYS A 17 -16.42 6.63 15.62
CA LYS A 17 -16.96 5.51 16.40
C LYS A 17 -16.27 4.20 16.02
N ALA A 18 -16.18 3.30 16.99
CA ALA A 18 -15.68 1.96 16.74
C ALA A 18 -16.49 1.26 15.62
N GLY A 19 -15.77 0.55 14.74
CA GLY A 19 -16.34 -0.14 13.58
C GLY A 19 -16.36 0.69 12.29
N GLU A 20 -16.39 2.02 12.35
CA GLU A 20 -16.29 2.90 11.17
C GLU A 20 -14.89 2.80 10.55
N ARG A 21 -14.75 2.95 9.23
CA ARG A 21 -13.42 3.10 8.61
C ARG A 21 -12.99 4.55 8.75
N ILE A 22 -11.72 4.79 9.04
CA ILE A 22 -11.20 6.17 9.22
C ILE A 22 -11.50 7.02 7.97
N VAL A 23 -11.25 6.46 6.78
CA VAL A 23 -11.46 7.13 5.49
C VAL A 23 -12.92 7.54 5.22
N ASP A 24 -13.90 6.86 5.82
CA ASP A 24 -15.32 7.17 5.64
C ASP A 24 -15.79 8.32 6.56
N VAL A 25 -15.01 8.63 7.60
CA VAL A 25 -15.35 9.64 8.62
C VAL A 25 -14.66 10.97 8.34
N ILE A 26 -13.44 10.93 7.79
CA ILE A 26 -12.67 12.14 7.49
C ILE A 26 -13.13 12.78 6.17
N PRO A 27 -12.92 14.10 5.98
CA PRO A 27 -13.18 14.71 4.68
C PRO A 27 -12.27 14.11 3.60
N SER A 28 -12.78 14.03 2.37
CA SER A 28 -12.02 13.47 1.24
C SER A 28 -10.68 14.18 1.03
N ARG A 29 -9.64 13.42 0.68
CA ARG A 29 -8.27 13.90 0.41
C ARG A 29 -7.60 14.67 1.57
N THR A 30 -8.06 14.45 2.81
CA THR A 30 -7.51 15.13 3.99
C THR A 30 -6.19 14.53 4.48
N GLY A 31 -5.93 13.24 4.22
CA GLY A 31 -4.72 12.58 4.67
C GLY A 31 -4.36 11.38 3.84
N LEU A 32 -3.18 10.82 4.13
CA LEU A 32 -2.59 9.69 3.43
C LEU A 32 -2.59 8.43 4.28
N VAL A 33 -2.44 8.61 5.60
CA VAL A 33 -2.32 7.51 6.56
C VAL A 33 -2.76 7.96 7.95
N ALA A 34 -3.05 7.03 8.86
CA ALA A 34 -3.34 7.34 10.25
C ALA A 34 -2.27 6.80 11.19
N LYS A 35 -2.14 7.44 12.37
CA LYS A 35 -1.26 7.03 13.46
C LYS A 35 -2.05 6.89 14.74
N VAL A 36 -1.89 5.74 15.41
CA VAL A 36 -2.57 5.40 16.65
C VAL A 36 -1.57 4.77 17.61
N GLY A 37 -1.39 5.38 18.79
CA GLY A 37 -0.46 4.85 19.80
C GLY A 37 0.97 4.69 19.26
N GLY A 38 1.42 5.60 18.39
CA GLY A 38 2.74 5.55 17.75
C GLY A 38 2.84 4.61 16.53
N LYS A 39 1.82 3.78 16.26
CA LYS A 39 1.80 2.86 15.11
C LYS A 39 1.04 3.46 13.94
N VAL A 40 1.55 3.25 12.74
CA VAL A 40 0.91 3.71 11.50
C VAL A 40 -0.07 2.63 11.00
N VAL A 41 -1.24 3.05 10.54
CA VAL A 41 -2.32 2.18 10.04
C VAL A 41 -2.97 2.79 8.81
N ASP A 42 -3.49 1.96 7.90
CA ASP A 42 -4.20 2.46 6.72
C ASP A 42 -5.43 3.27 7.10
N LEU A 43 -5.77 4.29 6.31
CA LEU A 43 -7.03 5.02 6.49
C LEU A 43 -8.25 4.13 6.23
N THR A 44 -8.11 3.03 5.51
CA THR A 44 -9.19 2.04 5.31
C THR A 44 -9.43 1.16 6.54
N SER A 45 -8.56 1.22 7.56
CA SER A 45 -8.70 0.47 8.81
C SER A 45 -9.98 0.84 9.55
N ARG A 46 -10.63 -0.18 10.13
CA ARG A 46 -11.76 0.03 11.05
C ARG A 46 -11.26 0.50 12.41
N ILE A 47 -11.89 1.54 12.93
CA ILE A 47 -11.63 2.11 14.24
C ILE A 47 -11.92 1.06 15.31
N LYS A 48 -10.94 0.81 16.19
CA LYS A 48 -11.09 -0.12 17.32
C LYS A 48 -11.51 0.61 18.59
N GLU A 49 -12.18 -0.07 19.52
CA GLU A 49 -12.72 0.56 20.74
C GLU A 49 -11.64 1.12 21.67
N GLU A 50 -10.44 0.52 21.63
CA GLU A 50 -9.27 0.94 22.39
C GLU A 50 -8.56 2.16 21.78
N TRP A 51 -8.83 2.50 20.52
CA TRP A 51 -8.25 3.69 19.87
C TRP A 51 -8.93 4.94 20.41
N LYS A 52 -8.29 5.64 21.35
CA LYS A 52 -8.84 6.88 21.93
C LYS A 52 -8.55 8.11 21.08
N VAL A 53 -7.37 8.15 20.47
CA VAL A 53 -6.90 9.25 19.62
C VAL A 53 -6.31 8.65 18.34
N ILE A 54 -6.77 9.16 17.21
CA ILE A 54 -6.28 8.83 15.87
C ILE A 54 -5.75 10.12 15.26
N GLU A 55 -4.50 10.12 14.82
CA GLU A 55 -3.90 11.24 14.11
C GLU A 55 -3.85 10.93 12.63
N VAL A 56 -4.56 11.70 11.81
CA VAL A 56 -4.50 11.62 10.35
C VAL A 56 -3.30 12.43 9.90
N LEU A 57 -2.48 11.84 9.05
CA LEU A 57 -1.22 12.40 8.60
C LEU A 57 -1.27 12.70 7.10
N ASP A 58 -0.77 13.86 6.71
CA ASP A 58 -0.62 14.29 5.31
C ASP A 58 0.84 14.14 4.84
N PHE A 59 1.11 14.66 3.65
CA PHE A 59 2.44 14.62 3.03
C PHE A 59 3.49 15.48 3.76
N ASN A 60 3.12 16.30 4.74
CA ASN A 60 4.10 17.06 5.54
C ASN A 60 4.74 16.21 6.64
N SER A 61 4.13 15.07 6.97
CA SER A 61 4.69 14.10 7.91
C SER A 61 5.64 13.11 7.23
N ARG A 62 6.60 12.56 7.99
CA ARG A 62 7.50 11.52 7.49
C ARG A 62 6.72 10.27 7.09
N GLU A 63 5.85 9.79 7.97
CA GLU A 63 5.04 8.58 7.75
C GLU A 63 4.07 8.74 6.57
N GLY A 64 3.54 9.95 6.34
CA GLY A 64 2.71 10.25 5.17
C GLY A 64 3.50 10.18 3.86
N LYS A 65 4.73 10.74 3.81
CA LYS A 65 5.62 10.61 2.65
C LYS A 65 6.01 9.17 2.37
N GLU A 66 6.41 8.43 3.41
CA GLU A 66 6.76 7.01 3.30
C GLU A 66 5.58 6.20 2.72
N THR A 67 4.36 6.43 3.21
CA THR A 67 3.15 5.74 2.72
C THR A 67 2.79 6.12 1.28
N TYR A 68 2.98 7.39 0.91
CA TYR A 68 2.80 7.88 -0.45
C TYR A 68 3.77 7.21 -1.43
N TRP A 69 5.06 7.21 -1.10
CA TRP A 69 6.08 6.57 -1.93
C TRP A 69 5.90 5.07 -2.03
N HIS A 70 5.49 4.43 -0.94
CA HIS A 70 5.22 3.00 -0.93
C HIS A 70 4.06 2.62 -1.85
N THR A 71 2.98 3.41 -1.85
CA THR A 71 1.87 3.23 -2.80
C THR A 71 2.31 3.49 -4.24
N THR A 72 3.13 4.53 -4.45
CA THR A 72 3.65 4.83 -5.79
C THR A 72 4.51 3.67 -6.32
N ALA A 73 5.28 2.99 -5.47
CA ALA A 73 6.03 1.79 -5.83
C ALA A 73 5.13 0.65 -6.33
N HIS A 74 3.98 0.43 -5.68
CA HIS A 74 3.00 -0.56 -6.12
C HIS A 74 2.34 -0.18 -7.45
N VAL A 75 2.01 1.10 -7.64
CA VAL A 75 1.51 1.62 -8.93
C VAL A 75 2.54 1.38 -10.05
N MET A 76 3.82 1.62 -9.79
CA MET A 76 4.89 1.32 -10.75
C MET A 76 5.00 -0.18 -11.03
N ALA A 77 4.98 -1.03 -10.00
CA ALA A 77 5.02 -2.47 -10.18
C ALA A 77 3.81 -2.99 -10.99
N GLN A 78 2.62 -2.46 -10.75
CA GLN A 78 1.44 -2.77 -11.56
C GLN A 78 1.64 -2.34 -13.03
N ALA A 79 2.12 -1.12 -13.28
CA ALA A 79 2.41 -0.62 -14.62
C ALA A 79 3.41 -1.52 -15.35
N VAL A 80 4.49 -1.92 -14.66
CA VAL A 80 5.48 -2.87 -15.21
C VAL A 80 4.84 -4.22 -15.50
N LYS A 81 3.99 -4.77 -14.61
CA LYS A 81 3.30 -6.04 -14.90
C LYS A 81 2.33 -5.95 -16.08
N ARG A 82 1.69 -4.81 -16.32
CA ARG A 82 0.81 -4.60 -17.49
C ARG A 82 1.62 -4.57 -18.80
N LEU A 83 2.77 -3.90 -18.81
CA LEU A 83 3.61 -3.72 -20.00
C LEU A 83 4.57 -4.90 -20.25
N PHE A 84 5.07 -5.52 -19.17
CA PHE A 84 6.04 -6.61 -19.16
C PHE A 84 5.50 -7.75 -18.28
N PRO A 85 4.53 -8.56 -18.76
CA PRO A 85 3.84 -9.55 -17.94
C PRO A 85 4.75 -10.62 -17.30
N ASN A 86 5.89 -10.89 -17.94
CA ASN A 86 6.88 -11.86 -17.48
C ASN A 86 7.89 -11.28 -16.48
N ALA A 87 7.86 -9.96 -16.22
CA ALA A 87 8.70 -9.35 -15.19
C ALA A 87 8.37 -9.97 -13.83
N LYS A 88 9.41 -10.37 -13.10
CA LYS A 88 9.25 -10.85 -11.72
C LYS A 88 9.56 -9.71 -10.75
N LEU A 89 8.77 -9.65 -9.69
CA LEU A 89 8.83 -8.57 -8.71
C LEU A 89 9.75 -8.96 -7.54
N GLY A 90 10.75 -8.12 -7.27
CA GLY A 90 11.60 -8.20 -6.08
C GLY A 90 11.03 -7.38 -4.92
N ILE A 91 11.83 -6.43 -4.44
CA ILE A 91 11.50 -5.55 -3.30
C ILE A 91 11.31 -4.12 -3.82
N GLY A 92 10.33 -3.40 -3.27
CA GLY A 92 10.10 -2.00 -3.62
C GLY A 92 9.73 -1.14 -2.42
N PRO A 93 10.71 -0.74 -1.58
CA PRO A 93 10.44 0.04 -0.40
C PRO A 93 10.39 1.55 -0.72
N PRO A 94 9.69 2.35 0.10
CA PRO A 94 9.92 3.78 0.13
C PRO A 94 11.33 4.09 0.67
N ILE A 95 11.90 5.20 0.22
CA ILE A 95 13.16 5.78 0.69
C ILE A 95 12.94 7.26 1.03
N GLU A 96 13.96 7.92 1.61
CA GLU A 96 13.84 9.29 2.14
C GLU A 96 13.22 10.29 1.14
N ASN A 97 13.61 10.20 -0.14
CA ASN A 97 13.21 11.13 -1.19
C ASN A 97 12.48 10.46 -2.37
N GLY A 98 11.85 9.31 -2.15
CA GLY A 98 11.13 8.60 -3.22
C GLY A 98 10.93 7.12 -2.92
N PHE A 99 11.03 6.29 -3.94
CA PHE A 99 10.94 4.83 -3.86
C PHE A 99 11.78 4.20 -4.97
N TYR A 100 12.00 2.90 -4.87
CA TYR A 100 12.47 2.08 -5.98
C TYR A 100 11.68 0.78 -6.02
N TYR A 101 11.85 -0.01 -7.08
CA TYR A 101 11.36 -1.38 -7.14
C TYR A 101 12.31 -2.22 -8.01
N ASP A 102 12.73 -3.38 -7.50
CA ASP A 102 13.57 -4.32 -8.22
C ASP A 102 12.75 -5.21 -9.16
N PHE A 103 13.16 -5.28 -10.43
CA PHE A 103 12.54 -6.12 -11.45
C PHE A 103 13.55 -7.07 -12.09
N ASP A 104 13.21 -8.36 -12.14
CA ASP A 104 13.90 -9.33 -13.01
C ASP A 104 13.14 -9.42 -14.34
N LEU A 105 13.81 -9.00 -15.41
CA LEU A 105 13.29 -8.96 -16.77
C LEU A 105 13.86 -10.07 -17.66
N GLY A 106 14.54 -11.07 -17.09
CA GLY A 106 15.08 -12.21 -17.85
C GLY A 106 16.16 -11.84 -18.86
N GLY A 107 16.99 -10.85 -18.53
CA GLY A 107 18.10 -10.38 -19.39
C GLY A 107 17.78 -9.18 -20.28
N TYR A 108 16.53 -8.70 -20.26
CA TYR A 108 16.19 -7.40 -20.84
C TYR A 108 16.57 -6.26 -19.87
N THR A 109 16.92 -5.11 -20.42
CA THR A 109 17.18 -3.88 -19.66
C THR A 109 16.23 -2.82 -20.15
N PHE A 110 15.53 -2.14 -19.22
CA PHE A 110 14.67 -1.02 -19.59
C PHE A 110 15.45 0.04 -20.36
N THR A 111 14.85 0.49 -21.46
CA THR A 111 15.30 1.65 -22.22
C THR A 111 14.62 2.92 -21.70
N GLU A 112 15.10 4.09 -22.10
CA GLU A 112 14.42 5.36 -21.79
C GLU A 112 12.99 5.40 -22.32
N GLU A 113 12.73 4.76 -23.47
CA GLU A 113 11.39 4.64 -24.04
C GLU A 113 10.47 3.77 -23.15
N ASP A 114 11.00 2.71 -22.54
CA ASP A 114 10.23 1.88 -21.62
C ASP A 114 9.89 2.63 -20.34
N ILE A 115 10.84 3.41 -19.80
CA ILE A 115 10.60 4.26 -18.64
C ILE A 115 9.45 5.24 -18.95
N ALA A 116 9.48 5.90 -20.10
CA ALA A 116 8.39 6.79 -20.51
C ALA A 116 7.05 6.05 -20.68
N LYS A 117 7.05 4.80 -21.19
CA LYS A 117 5.83 3.98 -21.26
C LYS A 117 5.31 3.60 -19.87
N ILE A 118 6.21 3.24 -18.95
CA ILE A 118 5.88 2.89 -17.55
C ILE A 118 5.25 4.10 -16.85
N GLU A 119 5.86 5.29 -16.94
CA GLU A 119 5.31 6.52 -16.34
C GLU A 119 3.92 6.86 -16.89
N ASN A 120 3.73 6.69 -18.21
CA ASN A 120 2.43 6.89 -18.84
C ASN A 120 1.40 5.87 -18.35
N GLU A 121 1.78 4.61 -18.16
CA GLU A 121 0.89 3.57 -17.64
C GLU A 121 0.56 3.77 -16.16
N MET A 122 1.54 4.18 -15.34
CA MET A 122 1.32 4.61 -13.95
C MET A 122 0.28 5.75 -13.90
N SER A 123 0.41 6.74 -14.79
CA SER A 123 -0.53 7.86 -14.87
C SER A 123 -1.94 7.43 -15.28
N LYS A 124 -2.11 6.33 -16.02
CA LYS A 124 -3.43 5.75 -16.32
C LYS A 124 -4.00 5.05 -15.09
N ILE A 125 -3.20 4.23 -14.41
CA ILE A 125 -3.59 3.51 -13.20
C ILE A 125 -4.07 4.50 -12.12
N ILE A 126 -3.34 5.58 -11.88
CA ILE A 126 -3.74 6.62 -10.91
C ILE A 126 -5.08 7.26 -11.30
N LYS A 127 -5.35 7.44 -12.60
CA LYS A 127 -6.63 7.98 -13.08
C LYS A 127 -7.79 6.98 -12.97
N GLU A 128 -7.51 5.69 -12.85
CA GLU A 128 -8.54 4.67 -12.60
C GLU A 128 -9.09 4.74 -11.16
N ASP A 129 -8.40 5.41 -10.23
CA ASP A 129 -8.78 5.58 -8.81
C ASP A 129 -9.15 4.23 -8.16
N ILE A 130 -8.30 3.23 -8.40
CA ILE A 130 -8.57 1.84 -8.02
C ILE A 130 -8.48 1.72 -6.49
N PRO A 131 -9.50 1.18 -5.81
CA PRO A 131 -9.43 0.93 -4.37
C PRO A 131 -8.29 -0.05 -4.04
N ILE A 132 -7.51 0.30 -3.02
CA ILE A 132 -6.42 -0.55 -2.50
C ILE A 132 -6.95 -1.33 -1.30
N GLU A 133 -6.93 -2.65 -1.40
CA GLU A 133 -7.44 -3.56 -0.38
C GLU A 133 -6.30 -4.26 0.36
N ARG A 134 -6.25 -4.04 1.68
CA ARG A 134 -5.40 -4.80 2.60
C ARG A 134 -6.09 -6.11 2.96
N ILE A 135 -5.41 -7.23 2.76
CA ILE A 135 -5.94 -8.56 3.07
C ILE A 135 -4.93 -9.27 3.98
N GLU A 136 -5.37 -9.62 5.19
CA GLU A 136 -4.63 -10.53 6.06
C GLU A 136 -5.03 -11.98 5.73
N MET A 137 -4.05 -12.85 5.52
CA MET A 137 -4.28 -14.26 5.22
C MET A 137 -3.17 -15.14 5.78
N SER A 138 -3.43 -16.45 5.81
CA SER A 138 -2.41 -17.42 6.22
C SER A 138 -1.23 -17.40 5.24
N LYS A 139 -0.04 -17.69 5.76
CA LYS A 139 1.18 -17.84 4.94
C LYS A 139 1.01 -18.92 3.87
N GLU A 140 0.26 -19.98 4.16
CA GLU A 140 -0.07 -21.04 3.20
C GLU A 140 -0.96 -20.53 2.06
N ASP A 141 -2.02 -19.79 2.36
CA ASP A 141 -2.90 -19.22 1.34
C ASP A 141 -2.15 -18.23 0.44
N ALA A 142 -1.29 -17.40 1.04
CA ALA A 142 -0.41 -16.49 0.31
C ALA A 142 0.57 -17.26 -0.59
N TYR A 143 1.15 -18.35 -0.10
CA TYR A 143 2.04 -19.20 -0.88
C TYR A 143 1.33 -19.78 -2.11
N GLN A 144 0.12 -20.34 -1.95
CA GLN A 144 -0.64 -20.87 -3.08
C GLN A 144 -1.02 -19.77 -4.09
N LEU A 145 -1.37 -18.57 -3.60
CA LEU A 145 -1.68 -17.41 -4.43
C LEU A 145 -0.49 -17.00 -5.31
N PHE A 146 0.68 -16.77 -4.72
CA PHE A 146 1.86 -16.34 -5.47
C PHE A 146 2.42 -17.46 -6.36
N LYS A 147 2.28 -18.72 -5.96
CA LYS A 147 2.67 -19.88 -6.77
C LYS A 147 1.84 -19.97 -8.05
N LYS A 148 0.52 -19.79 -7.94
CA LYS A 148 -0.38 -19.75 -9.12
C LYS A 148 -0.05 -18.59 -10.07
N ARG A 149 0.49 -17.49 -9.54
CA ARG A 149 0.88 -16.30 -10.31
C ARG A 149 2.32 -16.36 -10.86
N GLY A 150 3.10 -17.38 -10.50
CA GLY A 150 4.49 -17.52 -10.94
C GLY A 150 5.47 -16.53 -10.29
N GLU A 151 5.11 -15.93 -9.16
CA GLU A 151 5.93 -14.91 -8.47
C GLU A 151 6.96 -15.58 -7.55
N THR A 152 8.00 -16.17 -8.13
CA THR A 152 8.98 -17.02 -7.41
C THR A 152 9.70 -16.31 -6.27
N TYR A 153 10.09 -15.05 -6.45
CA TYR A 153 10.76 -14.26 -5.40
C TYR A 153 9.87 -14.03 -4.17
N LYS A 154 8.55 -13.90 -4.37
CA LYS A 154 7.60 -13.76 -3.25
C LYS A 154 7.47 -15.06 -2.46
N LEU A 155 7.61 -16.23 -3.12
CA LEU A 155 7.62 -17.53 -2.43
C LEU A 155 8.87 -17.70 -1.56
N GLU A 156 10.02 -17.24 -2.04
CA GLU A 156 11.26 -17.23 -1.26
C GLU A 156 11.11 -16.32 -0.03
N LEU A 157 10.64 -15.09 -0.23
CA LEU A 157 10.39 -14.15 0.87
C LEU A 157 9.41 -14.71 1.90
N LEU A 158 8.29 -15.32 1.46
CA LEU A 158 7.35 -15.98 2.37
C LEU A 158 8.04 -17.06 3.19
N SER A 159 8.89 -17.88 2.57
CA SER A 159 9.57 -19.00 3.25
C SER A 159 10.48 -18.52 4.39
N GLU A 160 11.09 -17.34 4.25
CA GLU A 160 11.96 -16.73 5.26
C GLU A 160 11.20 -16.01 6.39
N MET A 161 9.92 -15.69 6.19
CA MET A 161 9.11 -15.03 7.21
C MET A 161 8.77 -16.00 8.36
N PRO A 162 9.01 -15.64 9.64
CA PRO A 162 8.62 -16.47 10.78
C PRO A 162 7.13 -16.41 11.09
N GLU A 163 6.39 -15.44 10.53
CA GLU A 163 4.96 -15.27 10.82
C GLU A 163 4.06 -16.23 10.03
N GLU A 164 3.06 -16.80 10.71
CA GLU A 164 2.02 -17.66 10.11
C GLU A 164 0.93 -16.86 9.38
N THR A 165 0.84 -15.56 9.63
CA THR A 165 -0.09 -14.65 8.98
C THR A 165 0.70 -13.54 8.31
N VAL A 166 0.33 -13.27 7.06
CA VAL A 166 0.94 -12.23 6.25
C VAL A 166 -0.12 -11.27 5.75
N THR A 167 0.33 -10.10 5.30
CA THR A 167 -0.54 -9.12 4.65
C THR A 167 -0.19 -9.07 3.18
N ILE A 168 -1.22 -9.04 2.34
CA ILE A 168 -1.10 -8.69 0.93
C ILE A 168 -1.92 -7.43 0.66
N TYR A 169 -1.54 -6.70 -0.38
CA TYR A 169 -2.31 -5.58 -0.91
C TYR A 169 -2.74 -5.87 -2.32
N ARG A 170 -4.01 -5.59 -2.63
CA ARG A 170 -4.59 -5.72 -3.96
C ARG A 170 -5.03 -4.36 -4.49
N GLN A 171 -4.66 -4.05 -5.73
CA GLN A 171 -5.18 -2.92 -6.49
C GLN A 171 -5.56 -3.40 -7.89
N GLY A 172 -6.85 -3.61 -8.13
CA GLY A 172 -7.34 -4.19 -9.37
C GLY A 172 -6.81 -5.61 -9.56
N GLU A 173 -6.11 -5.86 -10.67
CA GLU A 173 -5.49 -7.13 -11.01
C GLU A 173 -4.12 -7.37 -10.33
N PHE A 174 -3.52 -6.32 -9.78
CA PHE A 174 -2.23 -6.38 -9.12
C PHE A 174 -2.38 -6.79 -7.66
N VAL A 175 -1.48 -7.67 -7.23
CA VAL A 175 -1.40 -8.17 -5.86
C VAL A 175 0.06 -8.26 -5.46
N ASP A 176 0.39 -7.76 -4.27
CA ASP A 176 1.74 -7.82 -3.73
C ASP A 176 1.77 -8.22 -2.24
N LEU A 177 2.86 -8.88 -1.84
CA LEU A 177 3.14 -9.22 -0.45
C LEU A 177 3.76 -7.99 0.21
N CYS A 178 3.02 -7.37 1.13
CA CYS A 178 3.45 -6.13 1.72
C CYS A 178 2.79 -5.93 3.09
N ARG A 179 3.55 -5.43 4.07
CA ARG A 179 3.01 -5.06 5.40
C ARG A 179 2.21 -3.75 5.34
N GLY A 180 2.49 -2.91 4.35
CA GLY A 180 1.97 -1.55 4.20
C GLY A 180 2.55 -0.59 5.24
N PRO A 181 1.85 0.51 5.55
CA PRO A 181 0.53 0.89 5.03
C PRO A 181 0.56 1.38 3.56
N HIS A 182 -0.62 1.54 2.97
CA HIS A 182 -0.86 2.15 1.65
C HIS A 182 -2.00 3.19 1.69
N LEU A 183 -2.07 4.01 0.65
CA LEU A 183 -3.18 4.94 0.44
C LEU A 183 -4.50 4.16 0.19
N PRO A 184 -5.68 4.80 0.35
CA PRO A 184 -6.97 4.14 0.09
C PRO A 184 -7.22 3.74 -1.37
N SER A 185 -6.63 4.46 -2.32
CA SER A 185 -6.74 4.23 -3.75
C SER A 185 -5.44 4.64 -4.47
N THR A 186 -5.28 4.19 -5.72
CA THR A 186 -4.15 4.53 -6.60
C THR A 186 -4.12 6.00 -7.02
#